data_AF-A0A661MAS3-F1
#
_entry.id   AF-A0A661MAS3-F1
#
_cell.length_a   1.000
_cell.length_b   1.000
_cell.length_c   1.000
_cell.angle_alpha   90.00
_cell.angle_beta   90.00
_cell.angle_gamma   90.00
#
_symmetry.space_group_name_H-M   'P 1'
#
loop_
_entity.id
_entity.type
_entity.pdbx_description
1 polymer ?
#
loop_
_entity_poly.entity_id
_entity_poly.type
_entity_poly.pdbx_seq_one_letter_code
_entity_poly.pdbx_strand_id
1 'polypeptide(L)'
;MERTRAEALRKQRILEKAHAFVERARALGLEESRWDRYRVRLEKPVSFERLRGILGQTVNTAEYYFVPHSLRIKKDFDEERKEQFKGGHRELRSGTPEEEGDVLLGLEGTFLVRRK
;
A
#
# COMPACT_ATOMS: atom_id res chain seq x y z
N MET A 1 42.79 -28.68 -3.00
CA MET A 1 41.83 -29.21 -2.00
C MET A 1 41.45 -28.20 -0.92
N GLU A 2 42.34 -27.32 -0.47
CA GLU A 2 42.00 -26.32 0.57
C GLU A 2 41.03 -25.23 0.11
N ARG A 3 41.16 -24.74 -1.14
CA ARG A 3 40.22 -23.75 -1.72
C ARG A 3 38.78 -24.24 -1.76
N THR A 4 38.55 -25.50 -2.10
CA THR A 4 37.22 -26.12 -2.14
C THR A 4 36.59 -26.25 -0.75
N ARG A 5 37.38 -26.52 0.30
CA ARG A 5 36.89 -26.57 1.69
C ARG A 5 36.54 -25.18 2.24
N ALA A 6 37.37 -24.17 1.97
CA ALA A 6 37.10 -22.80 2.40
C ALA A 6 35.84 -22.22 1.73
N GLU A 7 35.64 -22.52 0.45
CA GLU A 7 34.45 -22.10 -0.28
C GLU A 7 33.18 -22.82 0.23
N ALA A 8 33.27 -24.11 0.55
CA ALA A 8 32.18 -24.86 1.17
C ALA A 8 31.79 -24.29 2.54
N LEU A 9 32.77 -23.98 3.41
CA LEU A 9 32.54 -23.35 4.72
C LEU A 9 31.89 -21.97 4.60
N ARG A 10 32.29 -21.17 3.60
CA ARG A 10 31.67 -19.86 3.34
C ARG A 10 30.20 -20.02 2.91
N LYS A 11 29.91 -20.95 2.00
CA LYS A 11 28.53 -21.25 1.56
C LYS A 11 27.68 -21.74 2.72
N GLN A 12 28.21 -22.63 3.56
CA GLN A 12 27.53 -23.13 4.74
C GLN A 12 27.14 -22.00 5.72
N ARG A 13 28.07 -21.08 6.03
CA ARG A 13 27.78 -19.92 6.89
C ARG A 13 26.69 -19.01 6.32
N ILE A 14 26.63 -18.86 4.99
CA ILE A 14 25.59 -18.07 4.33
C ILE A 14 24.23 -18.76 4.49
N LEU A 15 24.18 -20.08 4.29
CA LEU A 15 22.97 -20.88 4.46
C LEU A 15 22.45 -20.82 5.90
N GLU A 16 23.34 -20.94 6.90
CA GLU A 16 22.98 -20.83 8.31
C GLU A 16 22.38 -19.46 8.65
N LYS A 17 22.97 -18.38 8.12
CA LYS A 17 22.45 -17.02 8.31
C LYS A 17 21.09 -16.84 7.63
N ALA A 18 20.92 -17.34 6.41
CA ALA A 18 19.65 -17.29 5.70
C ALA A 18 18.57 -18.07 6.45
N HIS A 19 18.89 -19.27 6.94
CA HIS A 19 17.98 -20.09 7.74
C HIS A 19 17.58 -19.37 9.03
N ALA A 20 18.54 -18.83 9.79
CA ALA A 20 18.26 -18.08 11.01
C ALA A 20 17.44 -16.80 10.76
N PHE A 21 17.57 -16.19 9.59
CA PHE A 21 16.72 -15.07 9.18
C PHE A 21 15.28 -15.54 8.91
N VAL A 22 15.11 -16.61 8.11
CA VAL A 22 13.80 -17.17 7.78
C VAL A 22 13.06 -17.57 9.05
N GLU A 23 13.69 -18.33 9.95
CA GLU A 23 13.04 -18.78 11.19
C GLU A 23 12.61 -17.60 12.09
N ARG A 24 13.41 -16.54 12.17
CA ARG A 24 13.02 -15.31 12.88
C ARG A 24 11.86 -14.60 12.18
N ALA A 25 11.87 -14.51 10.85
CA ALA A 25 10.78 -13.93 10.09
C ALA A 25 9.46 -14.72 10.29
N ARG A 26 9.53 -16.05 10.35
CA ARG A 26 8.39 -16.91 10.69
C ARG A 26 7.84 -16.63 12.08
N ALA A 27 8.72 -16.60 13.09
CA ALA A 27 8.33 -16.32 14.47
C ALA A 27 7.66 -14.94 14.62
N LEU A 28 8.11 -13.95 13.85
CA LEU A 28 7.53 -12.61 13.80
C LEU A 28 6.25 -12.54 12.95
N GLY A 29 5.92 -13.59 12.20
CA GLY A 29 4.78 -13.63 11.29
C GLY A 29 4.94 -12.77 10.05
N LEU A 30 6.17 -12.57 9.58
CA LEU A 30 6.52 -11.81 8.36
C LEU A 30 6.38 -12.65 7.08
N GLU A 31 5.80 -13.86 7.17
CA GLU A 31 5.51 -14.71 6.02
C GLU A 31 4.37 -14.11 5.20
N GLU A 32 4.54 -14.02 3.88
CA GLU A 32 3.52 -13.47 2.97
C GLU A 32 2.14 -14.14 3.12
N SER A 33 2.10 -15.43 3.43
CA SER A 33 0.87 -16.20 3.67
C SER A 33 0.04 -15.71 4.88
N ARG A 34 0.65 -14.95 5.79
CA ARG A 34 0.01 -14.38 6.99
C ARG A 34 -0.54 -12.97 6.77
N TRP A 35 -0.42 -12.42 5.56
CA TRP A 35 -0.87 -11.06 5.25
C TRP A 35 -1.84 -11.07 4.06
N ASP A 36 -2.99 -10.44 4.26
CA ASP A 36 -3.92 -10.11 3.18
C ASP A 36 -3.57 -8.77 2.55
N ARG A 37 -3.81 -8.65 1.23
CA ARG A 37 -3.51 -7.45 0.45
C ARG A 37 -4.78 -6.81 -0.06
N TYR A 38 -5.02 -5.57 0.33
CA TYR A 38 -6.16 -4.78 -0.13
C TYR A 38 -5.66 -3.56 -0.90
N ARG A 39 -5.85 -3.57 -2.22
CA ARG A 39 -5.49 -2.43 -3.07
C ARG A 39 -6.51 -1.31 -2.89
N VAL A 40 -6.00 -0.09 -2.79
CA VAL A 40 -6.79 1.13 -2.69
C VAL A 40 -6.44 2.02 -3.87
N ARG A 41 -7.46 2.49 -4.56
CA ARG A 41 -7.36 3.54 -5.57
C ARG A 41 -8.54 4.49 -5.38
N LEU A 42 -8.23 5.70 -4.93
CA LEU A 42 -9.18 6.79 -4.77
C LEU A 42 -8.78 7.89 -5.73
N GLU A 43 -9.74 8.38 -6.50
CA GLU A 43 -9.56 9.55 -7.37
C GLU A 43 -10.86 10.33 -7.35
N LYS A 44 -10.99 11.24 -6.37
CA LYS A 44 -12.23 11.98 -6.17
C LYS A 44 -12.04 13.29 -5.39
N PRO A 45 -12.96 14.26 -5.56
CA PRO A 45 -13.00 15.45 -4.72
C PRO A 45 -13.27 15.10 -3.25
N VAL A 46 -12.58 15.75 -2.32
CA VAL A 46 -12.78 15.59 -0.87
C VAL A 46 -12.63 16.92 -0.15
N SER A 47 -13.35 17.10 0.96
CA SER A 47 -13.09 18.20 1.88
C SER A 47 -11.77 18.00 2.64
N PHE A 48 -11.20 19.06 3.20
CA PHE A 48 -9.99 18.95 4.03
C PHE A 48 -10.18 18.05 5.25
N GLU A 49 -11.36 18.08 5.88
CA GLU A 49 -11.68 17.20 7.01
C GLU A 49 -11.68 15.73 6.59
N ARG A 50 -12.27 15.43 5.42
CA ARG A 50 -12.31 14.07 4.89
C ARG A 50 -10.92 13.61 4.46
N LEU A 51 -10.12 14.47 3.83
CA LEU A 51 -8.73 14.20 3.50
C LEU A 51 -7.94 13.80 4.76
N ARG A 52 -8.05 14.57 5.84
CA ARG A 52 -7.39 14.25 7.12
C ARG A 52 -7.81 12.87 7.63
N GLY A 53 -9.09 12.54 7.56
CA GLY A 53 -9.60 11.22 7.94
C GLY A 53 -9.00 10.09 7.09
N ILE A 54 -8.93 10.27 5.77
CA ILE A 54 -8.33 9.29 4.85
C ILE A 54 -6.84 9.11 5.15
N LEU A 55 -6.09 10.20 5.26
CA LEU A 55 -4.65 10.14 5.57
C LEU A 55 -4.40 9.52 6.95
N GLY A 56 -5.27 9.78 7.93
CA GLY A 56 -5.23 9.16 9.25
C GLY A 56 -5.45 7.64 9.22
N GLN A 57 -6.15 7.10 8.22
CA GLN A 57 -6.33 5.67 8.03
C GLN A 57 -5.14 5.00 7.33
N THR A 58 -4.36 5.77 6.56
CA THR A 58 -3.15 5.30 5.86
C THR A 58 -1.91 5.16 6.76
N VAL A 59 -2.10 5.15 8.08
CA VAL A 59 -1.01 4.96 9.06
C VAL A 59 -0.71 3.48 9.29
N ASN A 60 0.48 3.20 9.81
CA ASN A 60 0.89 1.84 10.16
C ASN A 60 0.49 1.51 11.60
N THR A 61 -0.05 0.32 11.80
CA THR A 61 -0.43 -0.22 13.10
C THR A 61 0.17 -1.63 13.28
N ALA A 62 -0.07 -2.24 14.44
CA ALA A 62 0.33 -3.63 14.67
C ALA A 62 -0.44 -4.64 13.79
N GLU A 63 -1.66 -4.27 13.38
CA GLU A 63 -2.59 -5.15 12.66
C GLU A 63 -2.55 -4.92 11.14
N TYR A 64 -2.17 -3.72 10.69
CA TYR A 64 -2.10 -3.40 9.27
C TYR A 64 -1.02 -2.36 8.95
N TYR A 65 -0.50 -2.43 7.74
CA TYR A 65 0.50 -1.52 7.19
C TYR A 65 0.00 -0.99 5.85
N PHE A 66 0.15 0.31 5.59
CA PHE A 66 -0.19 0.90 4.30
C PHE A 66 1.06 1.12 3.45
N VAL A 67 1.10 0.51 2.27
CA VAL A 67 2.15 0.69 1.26
C VAL A 67 1.67 1.75 0.26
N PRO A 68 2.11 3.02 0.37
CA PRO A 68 1.73 4.06 -0.58
C PRO A 68 2.38 3.80 -1.94
N HIS A 69 1.62 3.93 -3.02
CA HIS A 69 2.12 3.89 -4.40
C HIS A 69 2.12 5.29 -5.02
N SER A 70 1.06 6.06 -4.80
CA SER A 70 0.94 7.45 -5.29
C SER A 70 0.03 8.27 -4.40
N LEU A 71 0.37 9.53 -4.18
CA LEU A 71 -0.49 10.53 -3.55
C LEU A 71 -0.42 11.83 -4.37
N ARG A 72 -1.57 12.31 -4.82
CA ARG A 72 -1.75 13.57 -5.55
C ARG A 72 -2.87 14.35 -4.89
N ILE A 73 -2.65 15.63 -4.65
CA ILE A 73 -3.64 16.55 -4.07
C ILE A 73 -3.62 17.82 -4.91
N LYS A 74 -4.77 18.21 -5.47
CA LYS A 74 -4.92 19.45 -6.26
C LYS A 74 -6.04 20.29 -5.68
N LYS A 75 -5.81 21.59 -5.48
CA LYS A 75 -6.78 22.53 -4.87
C LYS A 75 -7.68 23.22 -5.90
N ASP A 76 -7.14 23.51 -7.09
CA ASP A 76 -7.87 24.16 -8.18
C ASP A 76 -8.04 23.17 -9.34
N PHE A 77 -9.11 22.38 -9.31
CA PHE A 77 -9.31 21.22 -10.20
C PHE A 77 -10.60 21.32 -11.04
N ASP A 78 -11.18 22.51 -11.13
CA ASP A 78 -12.44 22.77 -11.84
C ASP A 78 -12.35 22.55 -13.36
N GLU A 79 -11.17 22.76 -13.96
CA GLU A 79 -10.97 22.47 -15.39
C GLU A 79 -10.88 20.95 -15.66
N GLU A 80 -10.24 20.18 -14.79
CA GLU A 80 -10.10 18.72 -14.93
C GLU A 80 -11.42 17.96 -14.66
N ARG A 81 -12.32 18.52 -13.84
CA ARG A 81 -13.70 18.01 -13.67
C ARG A 81 -14.44 17.88 -15.00
N LYS A 82 -14.18 18.75 -15.99
CA LYS A 82 -14.89 18.70 -17.28
C LYS A 82 -14.35 17.63 -18.24
N GLU A 83 -13.10 17.21 -18.07
CA GLU A 83 -12.45 16.21 -18.94
C GLU A 83 -12.66 14.77 -18.44
N GLN A 84 -12.60 14.52 -17.12
CA GLN A 84 -12.73 13.15 -16.58
C GLN A 84 -14.14 12.55 -16.77
N PHE A 85 -15.19 13.36 -16.90
CA PHE A 85 -16.55 12.87 -17.17
C PHE A 85 -16.82 12.51 -18.64
N LYS A 86 -15.88 12.77 -19.57
CA LYS A 86 -16.02 12.44 -21.00
C LYS A 86 -15.35 11.13 -21.42
N GLY A 87 -14.61 10.45 -20.53
CA GLY A 87 -13.80 9.28 -20.90
C GLY A 87 -14.03 8.04 -20.03
N GLY A 88 -15.05 7.24 -20.37
CA GLY A 88 -15.00 5.77 -20.22
C GLY A 88 -15.23 5.13 -18.83
N HIS A 89 -16.36 4.43 -18.71
CA HIS A 89 -16.73 3.40 -17.73
C HIS A 89 -15.66 2.85 -16.76
N ARG A 90 -15.93 2.95 -15.45
CA ARG A 90 -15.91 1.77 -14.55
C ARG A 90 -16.82 1.97 -13.34
N GLU A 91 -17.65 0.97 -13.09
CA GLU A 91 -18.74 0.92 -12.12
C GLU A 91 -18.26 0.96 -10.67
N LEU A 92 -18.90 1.84 -9.88
CA LEU A 92 -19.56 1.54 -8.60
C LEU A 92 -20.34 2.81 -8.23
N ARG A 93 -21.61 2.86 -8.65
CA ARG A 93 -22.55 3.90 -8.23
C ARG A 93 -23.29 3.42 -6.99
N SER A 94 -23.07 4.11 -5.88
CA SER A 94 -24.13 4.45 -4.92
C SER A 94 -24.03 5.95 -4.72
N GLY A 95 -25.06 6.68 -5.14
CA GLY A 95 -24.97 8.11 -5.43
C GLY A 95 -24.92 9.03 -4.23
N THR A 96 -24.30 10.19 -4.46
CA THR A 96 -24.64 11.49 -3.91
C THR A 96 -24.33 12.56 -4.97
N PRO A 97 -25.14 13.63 -5.06
CA PRO A 97 -24.95 14.69 -6.05
C PRO A 97 -23.64 15.43 -5.77
N GLU A 98 -22.98 15.90 -6.85
CA GLU A 98 -21.81 16.79 -6.86
C GLU A 98 -21.01 16.81 -5.55
N GLU A 99 -20.01 15.92 -5.39
CA GLU A 99 -19.07 16.04 -4.27
C GLU A 99 -18.27 17.35 -4.46
N GLU A 100 -18.80 18.46 -3.95
CA GLU A 100 -18.04 19.65 -3.62
C GLU A 100 -16.97 19.22 -2.62
N GLY A 101 -15.72 19.52 -2.97
CA GLY A 101 -14.57 19.17 -2.17
C GLY A 101 -13.53 20.26 -2.37
N ASP A 102 -12.83 20.59 -1.30
CA ASP A 102 -11.80 21.62 -1.33
C ASP A 102 -10.60 21.21 -2.21
N VAL A 103 -10.42 19.89 -2.42
CA VAL A 103 -9.32 19.32 -3.19
C VAL A 103 -9.73 18.08 -3.98
N LEU A 104 -9.08 17.84 -5.12
CA LEU A 104 -9.06 16.55 -5.80
C LEU A 104 -7.95 15.68 -5.20
N LEU A 105 -8.34 14.55 -4.60
CA LEU A 105 -7.44 13.57 -4.05
C LEU A 105 -7.28 12.40 -5.02
N GLY A 106 -6.04 12.13 -5.42
CA GLY A 106 -5.61 10.88 -6.02
C GLY A 106 -4.75 10.09 -5.02
N LEU A 107 -5.22 8.95 -4.53
CA LEU A 107 -4.47 8.08 -3.62
C LEU A 107 -4.46 6.66 -4.17
N GLU A 108 -3.27 6.10 -4.38
CA GLU A 108 -3.08 4.69 -4.73
C GLU A 108 -2.16 4.03 -3.72
N GLY A 109 -2.54 2.84 -3.27
CA GLY A 109 -1.80 2.12 -2.24
C GLY A 109 -2.26 0.68 -2.05
N THR A 110 -1.61 -0.02 -1.13
CA THR A 110 -2.04 -1.36 -0.69
C THR A 110 -1.98 -1.45 0.83
N PHE A 111 -3.08 -1.83 1.45
CA PHE A 111 -3.06 -2.28 2.84
C PHE A 111 -2.58 -3.72 2.91
N LEU A 112 -1.57 -3.96 3.72
CA LEU A 112 -1.17 -5.28 4.19
C LEU A 112 -1.84 -5.48 5.55
N VAL A 113 -2.78 -6.41 5.66
CA VAL A 113 -3.51 -6.69 6.90
C VAL A 113 -3.09 -8.05 7.42
N ARG A 114 -2.71 -8.13 8.70
CA ARG A 114 -2.27 -9.38 9.31
C ARG A 114 -3.49 -10.28 9.55
N ARG A 115 -3.41 -11.54 9.11
CA ARG A 115 -4.39 -12.58 9.44
C ARG A 115 -4.28 -12.92 10.92
N LYS A 116 -5.43 -12.98 11.60
CA LYS A 116 -5.52 -13.47 12.97
C LYS A 116 -5.57 -14.99 13.00
#